data_AF-A0A954JJ46-F1
#
_entry.id   AF-A0A954JJ46-F1
#
_cell.length_a   1.000
_cell.length_b   1.000
_cell.length_c   1.000
_cell.angle_alpha   90.00
_cell.angle_beta   90.00
_cell.angle_gamma   90.00
#
_symmetry.space_group_name_H-M   'P 1'
#
loop_
_entity.id
_entity.type
_entity.pdbx_description
1 polymer ?
#
loop_
_entity_poly.entity_id
_entity_poly.type
_entity_poly.pdbx_seq_one_letter_code
_entity_poly.pdbx_strand_id
1 'polypeptide(L)'
;MSLSHTSLGAALGWLLAAEFLWSFSSACSALFDTSSGLMMQLWYWTAIVSLCPMISVLGSRRPTSRVWSWFVVVPLLAVLGWPAITVWFSRLDRLPPLEIQAPALGGLLLALTMGAGNYAGTRLGGTALGASLAILLAVVPNSSTLGRLVSPDLFWGAASGLMAASIGAGLHICRRSPKIGDPYDLIWHDFRDTFGLVWSIRIQESLNAGAEQRQCHWRIGPLGVDWRVSDPSRPEPDVVKSFENSLRWHLRRFVDPDWIDQRLGPPTDSDGRS
;
A
#
# COMPACT_ATOMS: atom_id res chain seq x y z
N MET A 1 4.43 3.37 -14.66
CA MET A 1 2.99 3.17 -14.40
C MET A 1 2.39 4.52 -14.08
N SER A 2 1.45 5.02 -14.89
CA SER A 2 0.83 6.33 -14.63
C SER A 2 -0.21 6.19 -13.52
N LEU A 3 0.03 6.80 -12.35
CA LEU A 3 -0.89 6.74 -11.21
C LEU A 3 -2.12 7.63 -11.39
N SER A 4 -2.12 8.56 -12.36
CA SER A 4 -3.25 9.48 -12.59
C SER A 4 -4.55 8.79 -12.96
N HIS A 5 -4.48 7.57 -13.50
CA HIS A 5 -5.65 6.77 -13.90
C HIS A 5 -6.14 5.81 -12.81
N THR A 6 -5.71 6.01 -11.56
CA THR A 6 -6.03 5.12 -10.45
C THR A 6 -6.68 5.88 -9.31
N SER A 7 -7.43 5.16 -8.48
CA SER A 7 -8.00 5.67 -7.23
C SER A 7 -6.97 5.89 -6.10
N LEU A 8 -5.68 5.66 -6.36
CA LEU A 8 -4.59 5.76 -5.37
C LEU A 8 -4.08 7.18 -5.12
N GLY A 9 -4.74 8.21 -5.66
CA GLY A 9 -4.30 9.61 -5.48
C GLY A 9 -4.06 9.99 -4.01
N ALA A 10 -4.92 9.53 -3.10
CA ALA A 10 -4.74 9.77 -1.67
C ALA A 10 -3.53 9.04 -1.08
N ALA A 11 -3.33 7.76 -1.44
CA ALA A 11 -2.17 6.98 -1.00
C ALA A 11 -0.86 7.61 -1.49
N LEU A 12 -0.83 8.13 -2.72
CA LEU A 12 0.31 8.86 -3.26
C LEU A 12 0.58 10.16 -2.49
N GLY A 13 -0.47 10.93 -2.15
CA GLY A 13 -0.32 12.13 -1.33
C GLY A 13 0.31 11.84 0.03
N TRP A 14 -0.15 10.79 0.70
CA TRP A 14 0.45 10.33 1.96
C TRP A 14 1.87 9.81 1.79
N LEU A 15 2.19 9.14 0.67
CA LEU A 15 3.53 8.65 0.40
C LEU A 15 4.50 9.82 0.28
N LEU A 16 4.14 10.85 -0.50
CA LEU A 16 4.96 12.05 -0.65
C LEU A 16 5.14 12.78 0.68
N ALA A 17 4.10 12.85 1.51
CA ALA A 17 4.19 13.44 2.85
C ALA A 17 5.13 12.64 3.77
N ALA A 18 5.06 11.31 3.73
CA ALA A 18 5.96 10.45 4.48
C ALA A 18 7.42 10.62 4.01
N GLU A 19 7.69 10.58 2.71
CA GLU A 19 9.04 10.79 2.15
C GLU A 19 9.65 12.14 2.53
N PHE A 20 8.82 13.19 2.49
CA PHE A 20 9.23 14.51 2.95
C PHE A 20 9.63 14.48 4.43
N LEU A 21 8.83 13.85 5.28
CA LEU A 21 9.13 13.73 6.71
C LEU A 21 10.37 12.88 6.98
N TRP A 22 10.57 11.76 6.29
CA TRP A 22 11.81 10.98 6.38
C TRP A 22 13.03 11.84 6.07
N SER A 23 13.01 12.51 4.92
CA SER A 23 14.11 13.37 4.48
C SER A 23 14.39 14.50 5.47
N PHE A 24 13.32 15.14 5.96
CA PHE A 24 13.41 16.22 6.95
C PHE A 24 13.94 15.73 8.30
N SER A 25 13.42 14.61 8.83
CA SER A 25 13.90 13.98 10.06
C SER A 25 15.37 13.58 9.98
N SER A 26 15.80 12.95 8.88
CA SER A 26 17.20 12.58 8.67
C SER A 26 18.10 13.80 8.60
N ALA A 27 17.70 14.85 7.87
CA ALA A 27 18.46 16.09 7.77
C ALA A 27 18.58 16.80 9.13
N CYS A 28 17.48 16.89 9.89
CA CYS A 28 17.52 17.44 11.24
C CYS A 28 18.41 16.62 12.17
N SER A 29 18.37 15.28 12.09
CA SER A 29 19.21 14.40 12.91
C SER A 29 20.70 14.57 12.61
N ALA A 30 21.05 14.94 11.38
CA ALA A 30 22.44 15.22 11.00
C ALA A 30 22.93 16.60 11.49
N LEU A 31 22.03 17.54 11.78
CA LEU A 31 22.36 18.92 12.11
C LEU A 31 22.18 19.26 13.60
N PHE A 32 21.35 18.52 14.32
CA PHE A 32 20.94 18.82 15.69
C PHE A 32 21.16 17.64 16.62
N ASP A 33 21.16 17.93 17.93
CA ASP A 33 21.26 16.91 18.98
C ASP A 33 20.05 15.96 18.94
N THR A 34 20.35 14.69 18.70
CA THR A 34 19.39 13.60 18.57
C THR A 34 18.78 13.18 19.90
N SER A 35 19.39 13.57 21.01
CA SER A 35 18.83 13.35 22.36
C SER A 35 17.69 14.32 22.71
N SER A 36 17.45 15.33 21.88
CA SER A 36 16.39 16.30 22.14
C SER A 36 14.98 15.68 22.01
N GLY A 37 14.08 16.04 22.93
CA GLY A 37 12.68 15.59 22.88
C GLY A 37 11.96 15.98 21.57
N LEU A 38 12.40 17.07 20.93
CA LEU A 38 11.94 17.48 19.60
C LEU A 38 12.30 16.45 18.52
N MET A 39 13.51 15.91 18.54
CA MET A 39 13.94 14.91 17.55
C MET A 39 13.15 13.61 17.70
N MET A 40 12.94 13.18 18.94
CA MET A 40 12.11 12.01 19.28
C MET A 40 10.68 12.15 18.75
N GLN A 41 10.05 13.31 19.00
CA GLN A 41 8.73 13.66 18.46
C GLN A 41 8.69 13.63 16.94
N LEU A 42 9.70 14.23 16.30
CA LEU A 42 9.78 14.31 14.85
C LEU A 42 9.85 12.90 14.22
N TRP A 43 10.73 12.03 14.71
CA TRP A 43 10.84 10.64 14.22
C TRP A 43 9.58 9.82 14.48
N TYR A 44 8.91 10.05 15.61
CA TYR A 44 7.66 9.37 15.90
C TYR A 44 6.54 9.76 14.93
N TRP A 45 6.39 11.06 14.62
CA TRP A 45 5.44 11.51 13.61
C TRP A 45 5.78 11.00 12.21
N THR A 46 7.06 10.98 11.84
CA THR A 46 7.54 10.37 10.60
C THR A 46 7.11 8.90 10.50
N ALA A 47 7.28 8.12 11.57
CA ALA A 47 6.85 6.73 11.61
C ALA A 47 5.32 6.58 11.47
N ILE A 48 4.52 7.38 12.19
CA ILE A 48 3.06 7.33 12.12
C ILE A 48 2.56 7.71 10.71
N VAL A 49 3.07 8.80 10.14
CA VAL A 49 2.66 9.27 8.80
C VAL A 49 3.05 8.24 7.73
N SER A 50 4.15 7.52 7.92
CA SER A 50 4.57 6.43 7.02
C SER A 50 3.62 5.24 6.95
N LEU A 51 2.68 5.11 7.90
CA LEU A 51 1.61 4.10 7.82
C LEU A 51 0.49 4.51 6.86
N CYS A 52 0.28 5.82 6.70
CA CYS A 52 -0.87 6.38 5.99
C CYS A 52 -0.99 5.94 4.53
N PRO A 53 0.10 5.78 3.74
CA PRO A 53 0.01 5.27 2.38
C PRO A 53 -0.62 3.88 2.32
N MET A 54 -0.12 2.94 3.15
CA MET A 54 -0.59 1.55 3.17
C MET A 54 -2.05 1.45 3.62
N ILE A 55 -2.43 2.20 4.66
CA ILE A 55 -3.82 2.23 5.15
C ILE A 55 -4.76 2.90 4.14
N SER A 56 -4.28 3.88 3.38
CA SER A 56 -5.08 4.52 2.33
C SER A 56 -5.43 3.58 1.18
N VAL A 57 -4.55 2.61 0.86
CA VAL A 57 -4.82 1.62 -0.19
C VAL A 57 -6.00 0.71 0.16
N LEU A 58 -6.17 0.37 1.45
CA LEU A 58 -7.32 -0.43 1.92
C LEU A 58 -8.67 0.24 1.59
N GLY A 59 -8.71 1.56 1.50
CA GLY A 59 -9.89 2.34 1.15
C GLY A 59 -10.02 2.75 -0.31
N SER A 60 -9.16 2.26 -1.20
CA SER A 60 -9.03 2.75 -2.58
C SER A 60 -10.28 2.62 -3.46
N ARG A 61 -11.26 1.78 -3.10
CA ARG A 61 -12.48 1.59 -3.88
C ARG A 61 -13.28 2.90 -4.03
N ARG A 62 -13.71 3.25 -5.24
CA ARG A 62 -14.59 4.39 -5.53
C ARG A 62 -16.07 4.08 -5.23
N PRO A 63 -16.89 5.07 -4.83
CA PRO A 63 -16.55 6.49 -4.60
C PRO A 63 -15.96 6.77 -3.21
N THR A 64 -15.81 5.74 -2.38
CA THR A 64 -15.45 5.85 -0.95
C THR A 64 -14.01 6.30 -0.69
N SER A 65 -13.13 6.25 -1.69
CA SER A 65 -11.69 6.53 -1.51
C SER A 65 -11.37 7.89 -0.89
N ARG A 66 -12.10 8.95 -1.26
CA ARG A 66 -11.89 10.29 -0.67
C ARG A 66 -12.38 10.37 0.77
N VAL A 67 -13.52 9.75 1.08
CA VAL A 67 -14.09 9.73 2.43
C VAL A 67 -13.23 8.89 3.37
N TRP A 68 -12.64 7.80 2.87
CA TRP A 68 -11.78 6.92 3.65
C TRP A 68 -10.58 7.64 4.27
N SER A 69 -9.86 8.48 3.51
CA SER A 69 -8.72 9.21 4.05
C SER A 69 -9.11 10.12 5.21
N TRP A 70 -10.26 10.78 5.12
CA TRP A 70 -10.76 11.64 6.19
C TRP A 70 -11.32 10.85 7.39
N PHE A 71 -12.02 9.75 7.14
CA PHE A 71 -12.74 9.02 8.18
C PHE A 71 -11.87 7.96 8.89
N VAL A 72 -10.84 7.43 8.23
CA VAL A 72 -9.98 6.36 8.77
C VAL A 72 -8.58 6.87 9.05
N VAL A 73 -7.92 7.49 8.06
CA VAL A 73 -6.50 7.85 8.18
C VAL A 73 -6.29 9.01 9.16
N VAL A 74 -7.13 10.05 9.11
CA VAL A 74 -7.01 11.18 10.05
C VAL A 74 -7.28 10.76 11.51
N PRO A 75 -8.34 10.00 11.84
CA PRO A 75 -8.51 9.46 13.19
C PRO A 75 -7.39 8.52 13.61
N LEU A 76 -6.85 7.71 12.69
CA LEU A 76 -5.67 6.88 12.98
C LEU A 76 -4.47 7.74 13.40
N LEU A 77 -4.18 8.83 12.66
CA LEU A 77 -3.13 9.79 13.04
C LEU A 77 -3.38 10.40 14.41
N ALA A 78 -4.62 10.77 14.72
CA ALA A 78 -4.97 11.36 16.01
C ALA A 78 -4.81 10.36 17.17
N VAL A 79 -5.26 9.11 16.99
CA VAL A 79 -5.17 8.06 18.00
C VAL A 79 -3.73 7.64 18.24
N LEU A 80 -2.97 7.38 17.17
CA LEU A 80 -1.57 6.99 17.29
C LEU A 80 -0.69 8.16 17.73
N GLY A 81 -0.98 9.37 17.26
CA GLY A 81 -0.26 10.59 17.65
C GLY A 81 -0.64 11.14 19.02
N TRP A 82 -1.66 10.59 19.68
CA TRP A 82 -2.13 11.07 20.98
C TRP A 82 -1.02 11.21 22.03
N PRO A 83 -0.10 10.23 22.23
CA PRO A 83 0.99 10.37 23.19
C PRO A 83 1.92 11.55 22.88
N ALA A 84 2.15 11.85 21.60
CA ALA A 84 2.95 13.00 21.18
C ALA A 84 2.22 14.32 21.49
N ILE A 85 0.92 14.36 21.21
CA ILE A 85 0.07 15.53 21.46
C ILE A 85 -0.02 15.87 22.94
N THR A 86 -0.16 14.88 23.83
CA THR A 86 -0.23 15.15 25.28
C THR A 86 1.05 15.76 25.84
N VAL A 87 2.21 15.38 25.29
CA VAL A 87 3.50 15.98 25.65
C VAL A 87 3.53 17.48 25.31
N TRP A 88 3.02 17.89 24.14
CA TRP A 88 2.93 19.29 23.75
C TRP A 88 2.07 20.13 24.70
N PHE A 89 0.98 19.56 25.22
CA PHE A 89 0.12 20.24 26.20
C PHE A 89 0.69 20.28 27.62
N SER A 90 1.63 19.39 27.95
CA SER A 90 2.10 19.23 29.32
C SER A 90 3.11 20.30 29.76
N ARG A 91 4.05 20.74 28.89
CA ARG A 91 5.07 21.77 29.19
C ARG A 91 5.58 22.46 27.91
N LEU A 92 5.16 23.71 27.69
CA LEU A 92 5.61 24.51 26.54
C LEU A 92 7.09 24.92 26.63
N ASP A 93 7.65 25.03 27.84
CA ASP A 93 8.99 25.61 28.03
C ASP A 93 10.14 24.63 27.72
N ARG A 94 9.94 23.33 27.92
CA ARG A 94 10.89 22.26 27.57
C ARG A 94 10.12 20.98 27.26
N LEU A 95 10.21 20.53 26.01
CA LEU A 95 9.59 19.28 25.58
C LEU A 95 10.35 18.09 26.20
N PRO A 96 9.72 17.31 27.10
CA PRO A 96 10.35 16.12 27.64
C PRO A 96 10.55 15.06 26.54
N PRO A 97 11.47 14.10 26.74
CA PRO A 97 11.59 12.92 25.90
C PRO A 97 10.23 12.21 25.76
N LEU A 98 9.89 11.80 24.53
CA LEU A 98 8.66 11.07 24.26
C LEU A 98 8.84 9.60 24.68
N GLU A 99 8.03 9.13 25.61
CA GLU A 99 7.98 7.73 25.99
C GLU A 99 6.66 7.09 25.52
N ILE A 100 6.78 6.14 24.61
CA ILE A 100 5.65 5.40 24.06
C ILE A 100 5.32 4.23 24.98
N GLN A 101 4.06 4.20 25.43
CA GLN A 101 3.51 3.12 26.24
C GLN A 101 3.06 1.93 25.37
N ALA A 102 2.96 0.75 25.99
CA ALA A 102 2.58 -0.49 25.30
C ALA A 102 1.27 -0.41 24.48
N PRO A 103 0.19 0.26 24.92
CA PRO A 103 -1.04 0.36 24.12
C PRO A 103 -0.84 1.08 22.77
N ALA A 104 -0.07 2.17 22.75
CA ALA A 104 0.20 2.91 21.53
C ALA A 104 1.09 2.10 20.57
N LEU A 105 2.07 1.37 21.10
CA LEU A 105 2.87 0.44 20.32
C LEU A 105 2.03 -0.70 19.73
N GLY A 106 1.08 -1.23 20.50
CA GLY A 106 0.11 -2.22 20.03
C GLY A 106 -0.74 -1.72 18.86
N GLY A 107 -1.23 -0.47 18.95
CA GLY A 107 -1.96 0.18 17.85
C GLY A 107 -1.09 0.35 16.59
N LEU A 108 0.16 0.76 16.75
CA LEU A 108 1.13 0.88 15.65
C LEU A 108 1.38 -0.48 14.98
N LEU A 109 1.62 -1.53 15.77
CA LEU A 109 1.86 -2.89 15.28
C LEU A 109 0.65 -3.45 14.53
N LEU A 110 -0.57 -3.18 15.03
CA LEU A 110 -1.80 -3.57 14.36
C LEU A 110 -1.91 -2.87 13.00
N ALA A 111 -1.71 -1.54 12.95
CA ALA A 111 -1.78 -0.77 11.72
C ALA A 111 -0.71 -1.22 10.70
N LEU A 112 0.52 -1.47 11.15
CA LEU A 112 1.59 -2.05 10.34
C LEU A 112 1.19 -3.42 9.78
N THR A 113 0.68 -4.31 10.62
CA THR A 113 0.27 -5.65 10.21
C THR A 113 -0.86 -5.59 9.18
N MET A 114 -1.84 -4.71 9.36
CA MET A 114 -2.92 -4.51 8.39
C MET A 114 -2.41 -3.95 7.06
N GLY A 115 -1.54 -2.93 7.11
CA GLY A 115 -0.97 -2.30 5.91
C GLY A 115 -0.04 -3.22 5.13
N ALA A 116 0.96 -3.80 5.80
CA ALA A 116 1.94 -4.69 5.20
C ALA A 116 1.33 -6.04 4.82
N GLY A 117 0.42 -6.56 5.63
CA GLY A 117 -0.31 -7.80 5.36
C GLY A 117 -1.12 -7.73 4.07
N ASN A 118 -1.60 -6.55 3.68
CA ASN A 118 -2.24 -6.35 2.38
C ASN A 118 -1.30 -6.62 1.20
N TYR A 119 0.02 -6.53 1.38
CA TYR A 119 1.01 -6.81 0.34
C TYR A 119 1.72 -8.14 0.54
N ALA A 120 1.40 -8.90 1.59
CA ALA A 120 1.92 -10.25 1.78
C ALA A 120 1.64 -11.09 0.53
N GLY A 121 2.61 -11.84 0.03
CA GLY A 121 2.40 -12.67 -1.17
C GLY A 121 2.13 -11.91 -2.48
N THR A 122 2.34 -10.60 -2.54
CA THR A 122 2.47 -9.85 -3.80
C THR A 122 3.95 -9.72 -4.19
N ARG A 123 4.26 -9.22 -5.40
CA ARG A 123 5.67 -8.96 -5.78
C ARG A 123 6.32 -7.90 -4.90
N LEU A 124 5.53 -7.05 -4.27
CA LEU A 124 5.96 -5.98 -3.36
C LEU A 124 6.02 -6.41 -1.89
N GLY A 125 5.72 -7.68 -1.57
CA GLY A 125 5.66 -8.15 -0.18
C GLY A 125 6.98 -7.93 0.58
N GLY A 126 8.13 -8.24 -0.03
CA GLY A 126 9.43 -8.01 0.59
C GLY A 126 9.70 -6.52 0.86
N THR A 127 9.30 -5.64 -0.05
CA THR A 127 9.47 -4.19 0.10
C THR A 127 8.54 -3.60 1.17
N ALA A 128 7.31 -4.12 1.28
CA ALA A 128 6.38 -3.72 2.33
C ALA A 128 6.85 -4.15 3.72
N LEU A 129 7.43 -5.36 3.83
CA LEU A 129 8.04 -5.85 5.08
C LEU A 129 9.27 -5.03 5.46
N GLY A 130 10.15 -4.72 4.50
CA GLY A 130 11.32 -3.85 4.73
C GLY A 130 10.92 -2.46 5.21
N ALA A 131 9.94 -1.83 4.56
CA ALA A 131 9.40 -0.53 4.98
C ALA A 131 8.77 -0.60 6.38
N SER A 132 8.05 -1.68 6.70
CA SER A 132 7.45 -1.89 8.03
C SER A 132 8.51 -2.03 9.11
N LEU A 133 9.59 -2.76 8.84
CA LEU A 133 10.73 -2.87 9.74
C LEU A 133 11.44 -1.53 9.92
N ALA A 134 11.58 -0.73 8.87
CA ALA A 134 12.14 0.62 8.97
C ALA A 134 11.28 1.52 9.88
N ILE A 135 9.95 1.47 9.76
CA ILE A 135 9.03 2.20 10.65
C ILE A 135 9.21 1.75 12.11
N LEU A 136 9.33 0.44 12.37
CA LEU A 136 9.59 -0.07 13.72
C LEU A 136 10.92 0.45 14.27
N LEU A 137 12.00 0.39 13.49
CA LEU A 137 13.31 0.90 13.90
C LEU A 137 13.27 2.40 14.22
N ALA A 138 12.48 3.20 13.50
CA ALA A 138 12.29 4.61 13.81
C ALA A 138 11.61 4.87 15.16
N VAL A 139 10.72 3.95 15.58
CA VAL A 139 9.94 4.07 16.82
C VAL A 139 10.67 3.50 18.03
N VAL A 140 11.52 2.48 17.88
CA VAL A 140 12.19 1.79 19.01
C VAL A 140 12.91 2.74 19.99
N PRO A 141 13.65 3.78 19.56
CA PRO A 141 14.26 4.75 20.48
C PRO A 141 13.27 5.49 21.40
N ASN A 142 12.00 5.59 20.98
CA ASN A 142 10.93 6.23 21.74
C ASN A 142 10.20 5.27 22.70
N SER A 143 10.58 3.98 22.73
CA SER A 143 9.96 3.00 23.64
C SER A 143 10.46 3.18 25.08
N SER A 144 9.56 3.19 26.06
CA SER A 144 9.94 3.23 27.48
C SER A 144 10.80 2.04 27.92
N THR A 145 10.63 0.89 27.25
CA THR A 145 11.30 -0.37 27.60
C THR A 145 12.59 -0.56 26.82
N LEU A 146 12.54 -0.41 25.49
CA LEU A 146 13.68 -0.69 24.61
C LEU A 146 14.56 0.54 24.34
N GLY A 147 14.00 1.75 24.46
CA GLY A 147 14.69 3.00 24.11
C GLY A 147 15.97 3.24 24.90
N ARG A 148 16.02 2.77 26.16
CA ARG A 148 17.20 2.90 27.03
C ARG A 148 18.37 2.00 26.63
N LEU A 149 18.12 0.98 25.80
CA LEU A 149 19.11 -0.01 25.39
C LEU A 149 19.71 0.31 24.01
N VAL A 150 19.23 1.35 23.34
CA VAL A 150 19.57 1.64 21.94
C VAL A 150 20.12 3.04 21.77
N SER A 151 21.02 3.20 20.80
CA SER A 151 21.44 4.53 20.33
C SER A 151 20.41 5.03 19.30
N PRO A 152 19.77 6.20 19.52
CA PRO A 152 18.84 6.79 18.56
C PRO A 152 19.47 6.97 17.18
N ASP A 153 20.71 7.47 17.11
CA ASP A 153 21.44 7.75 15.87
C ASP A 153 21.57 6.51 14.99
N LEU A 154 21.99 5.39 15.59
CA LEU A 154 22.17 4.14 14.88
C LEU A 154 20.83 3.61 14.34
N PHE A 155 19.78 3.66 15.17
CA PHE A 155 18.47 3.13 14.80
C PHE A 155 17.78 4.00 13.74
N TRP A 156 17.84 5.33 13.86
CA TRP A 156 17.28 6.26 12.88
C TRP A 156 18.06 6.24 11.55
N GLY A 157 19.39 6.10 11.61
CA GLY A 157 20.21 5.87 10.43
C GLY A 157 19.87 4.56 9.72
N ALA A 158 19.78 3.46 10.47
CA ALA A 158 19.38 2.15 9.94
C ALA A 158 17.95 2.16 9.38
N ALA A 159 17.01 2.81 10.07
CA ALA A 159 15.63 2.99 9.62
C ALA A 159 15.58 3.74 8.29
N SER A 160 16.30 4.87 8.18
CA SER A 160 16.36 5.69 6.96
C SER A 160 16.94 4.89 5.78
N GLY A 161 18.06 4.20 6.02
CA GLY A 161 18.71 3.36 5.01
C GLY A 161 17.81 2.22 4.53
N LEU A 162 17.13 1.54 5.46
CA LEU A 162 16.21 0.45 5.13
C LEU A 162 14.95 0.95 4.40
N MET A 163 14.41 2.11 4.79
CA MET A 163 13.28 2.73 4.08
C MET A 163 13.67 3.07 2.64
N ALA A 164 14.79 3.76 2.45
CA ALA A 164 15.30 4.10 1.13
C ALA A 164 15.57 2.85 0.26
N ALA A 165 16.17 1.80 0.85
CA ALA A 165 16.39 0.52 0.17
C ALA A 165 15.06 -0.15 -0.23
N SER A 166 14.05 -0.11 0.63
CA SER A 166 12.73 -0.70 0.38
C SER A 166 12.00 0.02 -0.77
N ILE A 167 12.04 1.35 -0.79
CA ILE A 167 11.48 2.17 -1.88
C ILE A 167 12.24 1.90 -3.18
N GLY A 168 13.58 1.92 -3.13
CA GLY A 168 14.42 1.65 -4.29
C GLY A 168 14.16 0.26 -4.90
N ALA A 169 14.04 -0.76 -4.06
CA ALA A 169 13.67 -2.11 -4.46
C ALA A 169 12.25 -2.16 -5.07
N GLY A 170 11.28 -1.47 -4.46
CA GLY A 170 9.91 -1.40 -4.98
C GLY A 170 9.86 -0.75 -6.36
N LEU A 171 10.53 0.38 -6.54
CA LEU A 171 10.67 1.05 -7.83
C LEU A 171 11.37 0.17 -8.86
N HIS A 172 12.40 -0.58 -8.46
CA HIS A 172 13.10 -1.51 -9.34
C HIS A 172 12.17 -2.66 -9.79
N ILE A 173 11.39 -3.24 -8.88
CA ILE A 173 10.42 -4.30 -9.18
C ILE A 173 9.32 -3.77 -10.13
N CYS A 174 8.76 -2.59 -9.86
CA CYS A 174 7.73 -1.97 -10.70
C CYS A 174 8.23 -1.58 -12.10
N ARG A 175 9.53 -1.29 -12.24
CA ARG A 175 10.16 -1.03 -13.56
C ARG A 175 10.44 -2.30 -14.35
N ARG A 176 10.56 -3.45 -13.68
CA ARG A 176 10.66 -4.74 -14.35
C ARG A 176 9.26 -5.19 -14.80
N SER A 177 8.89 -4.76 -16.00
CA SER A 177 7.73 -5.30 -16.71
C SER A 177 7.85 -6.82 -16.78
N PRO A 178 6.81 -7.57 -16.39
CA PRO A 178 6.77 -8.99 -16.68
C PRO A 178 6.97 -9.19 -18.19
N LYS A 179 7.92 -10.04 -18.58
CA LYS A 179 8.15 -10.36 -19.98
C LYS A 179 7.21 -11.51 -20.36
N ILE A 180 6.38 -11.29 -21.37
CA ILE A 180 5.65 -12.29 -22.17
C ILE A 180 4.70 -13.16 -21.31
N GLY A 181 3.41 -12.85 -21.35
CA GLY A 181 2.34 -13.62 -20.72
C GLY A 181 0.98 -13.22 -21.30
N ASP A 182 -0.07 -13.94 -20.93
CA ASP A 182 -1.46 -13.60 -21.28
C ASP A 182 -1.77 -12.17 -20.78
N PRO A 183 -2.28 -11.25 -21.62
CA PRO A 183 -2.68 -9.90 -21.20
C PRO A 183 -3.64 -9.90 -19.99
N TYR A 184 -4.47 -10.93 -19.84
CA TYR A 184 -5.39 -11.08 -18.70
C TYR A 184 -4.66 -11.39 -17.39
N ASP A 185 -3.58 -12.17 -17.44
CA ASP A 185 -2.74 -12.43 -16.28
C ASP A 185 -1.95 -11.18 -15.90
N LEU A 186 -1.44 -10.45 -16.90
CA LEU A 186 -0.70 -9.20 -16.67
C LEU A 186 -1.56 -8.16 -15.97
N ILE A 187 -2.78 -7.91 -16.44
CA ILE A 187 -3.68 -6.94 -15.79
C ILE A 187 -4.06 -7.40 -14.37
N TRP A 188 -4.24 -8.70 -14.15
CA TRP A 188 -4.59 -9.24 -12.85
C TRP A 188 -3.43 -9.08 -11.84
N HIS A 189 -2.21 -9.40 -12.25
CA HIS A 189 -1.02 -9.20 -11.45
C HIS A 189 -0.77 -7.73 -11.14
N ASP A 190 -0.86 -6.86 -12.15
CA ASP A 190 -0.73 -5.41 -11.96
C ASP A 190 -1.76 -4.88 -10.96
N PHE A 191 -3.01 -5.34 -11.06
CA PHE A 191 -4.06 -4.96 -10.11
C PHE A 191 -3.73 -5.43 -8.69
N ARG A 192 -3.34 -6.69 -8.52
CA ARG A 192 -2.99 -7.28 -7.21
C ARG A 192 -1.78 -6.61 -6.57
N ASP A 193 -0.74 -6.32 -7.33
CA ASP A 193 0.45 -5.62 -6.82
C ASP A 193 0.13 -4.16 -6.46
N THR A 194 -0.82 -3.53 -7.14
CA THR A 194 -1.20 -2.12 -6.92
C THR A 194 -2.12 -1.96 -5.71
N PHE A 195 -3.17 -2.78 -5.60
CA PHE A 195 -4.23 -2.65 -4.59
C PHE A 195 -4.10 -3.64 -3.42
N GLY A 196 -3.21 -4.62 -3.54
CA GLY A 196 -2.93 -5.66 -2.55
C GLY A 196 -3.94 -6.81 -2.54
N LEU A 197 -3.68 -7.75 -1.65
CA LEU A 197 -4.39 -9.02 -1.49
C LEU A 197 -5.87 -8.86 -1.14
N VAL A 198 -6.20 -7.93 -0.23
CA VAL A 198 -7.56 -7.87 0.32
C VAL A 198 -8.56 -7.56 -0.80
N TRP A 199 -8.22 -6.63 -1.68
CA TRP A 199 -9.07 -6.29 -2.82
C TRP A 199 -8.99 -7.33 -3.94
N SER A 200 -7.83 -7.92 -4.20
CA SER A 200 -7.73 -8.98 -5.21
C SER A 200 -8.57 -10.20 -4.83
N ILE A 201 -8.53 -10.66 -3.58
CA ILE A 201 -9.33 -11.81 -3.13
C ILE A 201 -10.83 -11.53 -3.29
N ARG A 202 -11.30 -10.34 -2.86
CA ARG A 202 -12.72 -9.97 -2.99
C ARG A 202 -13.20 -9.92 -4.45
N ILE A 203 -12.38 -9.39 -5.35
CA ILE A 203 -12.73 -9.35 -6.78
C ILE A 203 -12.69 -10.76 -7.37
N GLN A 204 -11.70 -11.57 -7.02
CA GLN A 204 -11.59 -12.95 -7.45
C GLN A 204 -12.82 -13.77 -7.05
N GLU A 205 -13.25 -13.66 -5.79
CA GLU A 205 -14.46 -14.33 -5.28
C GLU A 205 -15.71 -13.87 -6.04
N SER A 206 -15.88 -12.56 -6.22
CA SER A 206 -17.01 -11.97 -6.94
C SER A 206 -17.06 -12.40 -8.41
N LEU A 207 -15.91 -12.42 -9.09
CA LEU A 207 -15.79 -12.90 -10.47
C LEU A 207 -16.12 -14.39 -10.57
N ASN A 208 -15.54 -15.22 -9.70
CA ASN A 208 -15.75 -16.67 -9.71
C ASN A 208 -17.20 -17.05 -9.39
N ALA A 209 -17.84 -16.37 -8.43
CA ALA A 209 -19.25 -16.58 -8.12
C ALA A 209 -20.15 -16.21 -9.33
N GLY A 210 -19.84 -15.10 -10.02
CA GLY A 210 -20.54 -14.71 -11.24
C GLY A 210 -20.33 -15.69 -12.41
N ALA A 211 -19.13 -16.25 -12.54
CA ALA A 211 -18.81 -17.28 -13.52
C ALA A 211 -19.60 -18.57 -13.25
N GLU A 212 -19.63 -19.03 -12.00
CA GLU A 212 -20.35 -20.24 -11.58
C GLU A 212 -21.85 -20.11 -11.83
N GLN A 213 -22.45 -18.96 -11.47
CA GLN A 213 -23.88 -18.70 -11.71
C GLN A 213 -24.26 -18.74 -13.20
N ARG A 214 -23.34 -18.30 -14.07
CA ARG A 214 -23.55 -18.27 -15.54
C ARG A 214 -23.00 -19.52 -16.24
N GLN A 215 -22.54 -20.52 -15.48
CA GLN A 215 -21.90 -21.73 -15.99
C GLN A 215 -20.75 -21.44 -16.97
N CYS A 216 -19.98 -20.38 -16.72
CA CYS A 216 -18.85 -19.99 -17.55
C CYS A 216 -17.66 -20.95 -17.38
N HIS A 217 -16.94 -21.19 -18.46
CA HIS A 217 -15.78 -22.09 -18.52
C HIS A 217 -14.45 -21.38 -18.19
N TRP A 218 -14.44 -20.50 -17.19
CA TRP A 218 -13.23 -19.82 -16.72
C TRP A 218 -13.27 -19.65 -15.19
N ARG A 219 -12.08 -19.58 -14.58
CA ARG A 219 -11.90 -19.27 -13.16
C ARG A 219 -10.66 -18.40 -12.98
N ILE A 220 -10.72 -17.40 -12.11
CA ILE A 220 -9.52 -16.62 -11.76
C ILE A 220 -8.90 -17.14 -10.46
N GLY A 221 -7.58 -17.37 -10.51
CA GLY A 221 -6.73 -17.84 -9.44
C GLY A 221 -5.77 -16.76 -8.93
N PRO A 222 -4.96 -17.08 -7.90
CA PRO A 222 -3.91 -16.17 -7.43
C PRO A 222 -2.83 -15.89 -8.49
N LEU A 223 -2.60 -16.84 -9.39
CA LEU A 223 -1.54 -16.80 -10.40
C LEU A 223 -1.99 -16.37 -11.79
N GLY A 224 -3.28 -16.09 -11.99
CA GLY A 224 -3.81 -15.79 -13.32
C GLY A 224 -5.18 -16.42 -13.58
N VAL A 225 -5.58 -16.42 -14.84
CA VAL A 225 -6.83 -16.99 -15.35
C VAL A 225 -6.63 -18.45 -15.72
N ASP A 226 -7.52 -19.30 -15.25
CA ASP A 226 -7.63 -20.72 -15.59
C ASP A 226 -8.81 -20.90 -16.56
N TRP A 227 -8.49 -21.10 -17.84
CA TRP A 227 -9.45 -21.36 -18.89
C TRP A 227 -9.87 -22.84 -18.85
N ARG A 228 -11.07 -23.14 -18.36
CA ARG A 228 -11.63 -24.50 -18.23
C ARG A 228 -12.26 -24.98 -19.52
N VAL A 229 -11.53 -24.86 -20.62
CA VAL A 229 -11.94 -25.24 -21.98
C VAL A 229 -11.08 -26.40 -22.49
N SER A 230 -11.58 -27.11 -23.51
CA SER A 230 -10.90 -28.29 -24.07
C SER A 230 -9.49 -27.98 -24.62
N ASP A 231 -9.26 -26.74 -25.06
CA ASP A 231 -7.93 -26.21 -25.36
C ASP A 231 -7.69 -24.88 -24.62
N PRO A 232 -6.99 -24.91 -23.47
CA PRO A 232 -6.68 -23.70 -22.70
C PRO A 232 -5.77 -22.72 -23.45
N SER A 233 -5.08 -23.15 -24.50
CA SER A 233 -4.20 -22.29 -25.30
C SER A 233 -4.98 -21.44 -26.31
N ARG A 234 -6.26 -21.77 -26.56
CA ARG A 234 -7.16 -21.05 -27.48
C ARG A 234 -8.59 -21.06 -26.94
N PRO A 235 -8.88 -20.28 -25.90
CA PRO A 235 -10.24 -20.14 -25.41
C PRO A 235 -11.17 -19.56 -26.47
N GLU A 236 -12.43 -20.00 -26.46
CA GLU A 236 -13.45 -19.52 -27.39
C GLU A 236 -13.64 -17.99 -27.25
N PRO A 237 -13.77 -17.24 -28.36
CA PRO A 237 -13.88 -15.77 -28.32
C PRO A 237 -15.00 -15.24 -27.41
N ASP A 238 -16.13 -15.93 -27.36
CA ASP A 238 -17.27 -15.55 -26.52
C ASP A 238 -16.99 -15.72 -25.03
N VAL A 239 -16.23 -16.76 -24.66
CA VAL A 239 -15.79 -17.02 -23.28
C VAL A 239 -14.83 -15.91 -22.83
N VAL A 240 -13.89 -15.54 -23.70
CA VAL A 240 -12.94 -14.44 -23.47
C VAL A 240 -13.67 -13.10 -23.31
N LYS A 241 -14.60 -12.78 -24.21
CA LYS A 241 -15.40 -11.55 -24.17
C LYS A 241 -16.25 -11.47 -22.89
N SER A 242 -16.85 -12.58 -22.46
CA SER A 242 -17.61 -12.68 -21.21
C SER A 242 -16.75 -12.43 -19.97
N PHE A 243 -15.56 -13.03 -19.93
CA PHE A 243 -14.57 -12.78 -18.87
C PHE A 243 -14.12 -11.32 -18.86
N GLU A 244 -13.71 -10.78 -20.00
CA GLU A 244 -13.22 -9.42 -20.12
C GLU A 244 -14.26 -8.38 -19.68
N ASN A 245 -15.51 -8.53 -20.11
CA ASN A 245 -16.60 -7.66 -19.67
C ASN A 245 -16.80 -7.69 -18.15
N SER A 246 -16.72 -8.89 -17.56
CA SER A 246 -16.86 -9.08 -16.11
C SER A 246 -15.67 -8.46 -15.36
N LEU A 247 -14.45 -8.64 -15.85
CA LEU A 247 -13.24 -8.08 -15.28
C LEU A 247 -13.27 -6.54 -15.34
N ARG A 248 -13.54 -5.97 -16.52
CA ARG A 248 -13.69 -4.52 -16.73
C ARG A 248 -14.70 -3.91 -15.77
N TRP A 249 -15.86 -4.56 -15.60
CA TRP A 249 -16.90 -4.09 -14.69
C TRP A 249 -16.41 -4.00 -13.23
N HIS A 250 -15.67 -5.00 -12.75
CA HIS A 250 -15.13 -4.97 -11.39
C HIS A 250 -14.00 -3.94 -11.22
N LEU A 251 -13.07 -3.87 -12.19
CA LEU A 251 -11.89 -3.01 -12.11
C LEU A 251 -12.21 -1.52 -12.23
N ARG A 252 -13.29 -1.12 -12.94
CA ARG A 252 -13.73 0.28 -13.08
C ARG A 252 -13.98 1.01 -11.76
N ARG A 253 -14.15 0.28 -10.66
CA ARG A 253 -14.29 0.86 -9.31
C ARG A 253 -12.95 1.31 -8.71
N PHE A 254 -11.83 0.96 -9.32
CA PHE A 254 -10.48 1.20 -8.82
C PHE A 254 -9.62 1.98 -9.81
N VAL A 255 -9.80 1.72 -11.11
CA VAL A 255 -8.99 2.28 -12.20
C VAL A 255 -9.89 2.84 -13.29
N ASP A 256 -9.36 3.79 -14.06
CA ASP A 256 -10.04 4.35 -15.23
C ASP A 256 -9.99 3.39 -16.43
N PRO A 257 -10.93 3.49 -17.39
CA PRO A 257 -10.95 2.64 -18.58
C PRO A 257 -9.62 2.62 -19.35
N ASP A 258 -8.97 3.78 -19.51
CA ASP A 258 -7.69 3.91 -20.21
C ASP A 258 -6.58 3.02 -19.59
N TRP A 259 -6.60 2.84 -18.26
CA TRP A 259 -5.65 1.99 -17.57
C TRP A 259 -5.82 0.51 -17.95
N ILE A 260 -7.08 0.10 -18.19
CA ILE A 260 -7.43 -1.26 -18.61
C ILE A 260 -7.07 -1.46 -20.09
N ASP A 261 -7.43 -0.50 -20.94
CA ASP A 261 -7.19 -0.55 -22.39
C ASP A 261 -5.70 -0.56 -22.74
N GLN A 262 -4.85 0.13 -21.96
CA GLN A 262 -3.40 0.06 -22.13
C GLN A 262 -2.81 -1.35 -21.90
N ARG A 263 -3.53 -2.24 -21.21
CA ARG A 263 -3.07 -3.59 -20.85
C ARG A 263 -3.70 -4.68 -21.70
N LEU A 264 -5.00 -4.55 -21.96
CA LEU A 264 -5.77 -5.53 -22.76
C LEU A 264 -5.78 -5.19 -24.26
N GLY A 265 -5.41 -3.97 -24.62
CA GLY A 265 -5.70 -3.40 -25.93
C GLY A 265 -7.07 -2.69 -25.95
N PRO A 266 -7.34 -1.89 -26.99
CA PRO A 266 -8.67 -1.32 -27.19
C PRO A 266 -9.70 -2.45 -27.32
N PRO A 267 -10.96 -2.23 -26.91
CA PRO A 267 -12.02 -3.21 -27.12
C PRO A 267 -12.03 -3.64 -28.58
N THR A 268 -12.00 -4.95 -28.84
CA THR A 268 -12.18 -5.47 -30.19
C THR A 268 -13.62 -5.16 -30.59
N ASP A 269 -13.83 -4.07 -31.32
CA ASP A 269 -15.11 -3.72 -31.92
C ASP A 269 -15.45 -4.79 -32.98
N SER A 270 -16.02 -5.90 -32.52
CA SER A 270 -16.54 -6.97 -33.36
C SER A 270 -17.98 -6.72 -33.82
N ASP A 271 -18.39 -5.45 -33.91
CA ASP A 271 -19.63 -5.03 -34.56
C ASP A 271 -19.33 -3.97 -35.62
N GLY A 272 -18.53 -4.37 -36.60
CA GLY A 272 -18.63 -3.81 -37.95
C GLY A 272 -19.99 -4.16 -38.55
N ARG A 273 -21.03 -3.40 -38.17
CA ARG A 273 -22.20 -3.20 -39.04
C ARG A 273 -21.89 -2.04 -39.97
N SER A 274 -21.19 -2.36 -41.05
CA SER A 274 -21.23 -1.61 -42.32
C SER A 274 -21.98 -2.46 -43.33
#